data_AF-A0A966B3X9-F1
#
_entry.id   AF-A0A966B3X9-F1
#
_cell.length_a   1.000
_cell.length_b   1.000
_cell.length_c   1.000
_cell.angle_alpha   90.00
_cell.angle_beta   90.00
_cell.angle_gamma   90.00
#
_symmetry.space_group_name_H-M   'P 1'
#
loop_
_entity.id
_entity.type
_entity.pdbx_description
1 polymer ?
#
loop_
_entity_poly.entity_id
_entity_poly.type
_entity_poly.pdbx_seq_one_letter_code
_entity_poly.pdbx_strand_id
1 'polypeptide(L)'
;VDLSFGAHEMEFLFWERGGGAQCQLFVHNEKGDFVGDGFNVGNYHLLETSFVPSGDSDNDGLPDAWEEQFFDNLEQGPEDDPDNDGSTNIDEFELGTIPNDPDTDDDGLNDGVEDGSGTFVNSMMTGTNPKVADSDGDGLLDGVETNTGNFVSANNTGTNPHMADTDEDMVSDGREIALGTDPTVPQARPKGYVQDFDGFPDGVTDLADGSVIYGAAASVVDGRLQLTRDGQGLGFSSFTIPSLEGSSGGWMATFDLEISDGPGANNPADGLSFNYGNFDLGISGSAEEGMGAVDGNDASPLVTENLSFEIDTWNNGDPEQGVNIAEKVEGEDINLEFINGRILDDGTSVSGPVTIVYDPVNGASFKTEGLLTNADFEDVPLTFVGDESYNFGFSARVGGANQNVFIDNLVISLGSGIAPLQITEIEKEGDEITLIWNSTPNRVYLIERSEDMENGEIDANRDGNFGFWEEIDDGILSDGEFTSFTDQVPEGTRRIFWRVTDMGVAE
;
A
#
# COMPACT_ATOMS: atom_id res chain seq x y z
N VAL A 1 30.60 -8.19 33.59
CA VAL A 1 29.83 -9.11 34.46
C VAL A 1 30.50 -10.48 34.45
N ASP A 2 30.45 -11.25 35.54
CA ASP A 2 31.00 -12.62 35.57
C ASP A 2 30.06 -13.57 34.80
N LEU A 3 30.47 -14.02 33.62
CA LEU A 3 29.71 -14.88 32.68
C LEU A 3 30.01 -16.38 32.88
N SER A 4 30.53 -16.78 34.04
CA SER A 4 31.07 -18.13 34.24
C SER A 4 30.04 -19.27 34.29
N PHE A 5 28.73 -19.01 34.18
CA PHE A 5 27.68 -20.05 34.24
C PHE A 5 26.44 -19.77 33.38
N GLY A 6 26.32 -20.47 32.23
CA GLY A 6 25.09 -20.59 31.45
C GLY A 6 25.25 -20.21 29.97
N ALA A 7 24.26 -20.58 29.14
CA ALA A 7 24.07 -19.97 27.83
C ALA A 7 23.38 -18.62 28.03
N HIS A 8 23.91 -17.59 27.39
CA HIS A 8 23.39 -16.22 27.44
C HIS A 8 23.18 -15.78 25.98
N GLU A 9 21.99 -15.32 25.63
CA GLU A 9 21.74 -14.63 24.37
C GLU A 9 22.01 -13.14 24.60
N MET A 10 22.77 -12.55 23.67
CA MET A 10 23.22 -11.17 23.69
C MET A 10 22.67 -10.51 22.44
N GLU A 11 22.08 -9.33 22.59
CA GLU A 11 21.62 -8.51 21.48
C GLU A 11 22.65 -7.41 21.20
N PHE A 12 22.97 -7.21 19.93
CA PHE A 12 23.86 -6.18 19.45
C PHE A 12 23.03 -5.17 18.68
N LEU A 13 23.04 -3.92 19.12
CA LEU A 13 22.53 -2.82 18.32
C LEU A 13 23.71 -2.24 17.55
N PHE A 14 23.65 -2.29 16.22
CA PHE A 14 24.61 -1.67 15.33
C PHE A 14 24.01 -0.36 14.82
N TRP A 15 24.81 0.69 14.78
CA TRP A 15 24.54 1.84 13.95
C TRP A 15 25.85 2.36 13.37
N GLU A 16 25.79 2.92 12.17
CA GLU A 16 26.94 3.52 11.52
C GLU A 16 26.84 5.03 11.58
N ARG A 17 27.95 5.67 11.91
CA ARG A 17 28.15 7.10 11.66
C ARG A 17 29.58 7.26 11.17
N GLY A 18 29.74 7.74 9.95
CA GLY A 18 31.04 7.97 9.32
C GLY A 18 31.90 6.72 9.20
N GLY A 19 31.40 5.72 8.48
CA GLY A 19 32.13 4.51 8.08
C GLY A 19 32.61 3.58 9.20
N GLY A 20 32.49 3.94 10.48
CA GLY A 20 32.80 3.06 11.61
C GLY A 20 31.53 2.50 12.26
N ALA A 21 31.33 1.18 12.19
CA ALA A 21 30.26 0.51 12.94
C ALA A 21 30.44 0.75 14.45
N GLN A 22 29.54 1.55 15.03
CA GLN A 22 29.41 1.66 16.47
C GLN A 22 28.41 0.60 16.94
N CYS A 23 28.80 -0.22 17.90
CA CYS A 23 27.92 -1.18 18.54
C CYS A 23 27.68 -0.79 20.00
N GLN A 24 26.41 -0.85 20.42
CA GLN A 24 26.08 -0.97 21.83
C GLN A 24 25.74 -2.41 22.12
N LEU A 25 26.42 -2.94 23.13
CA LEU A 25 26.13 -4.25 23.67
C LEU A 25 25.13 -4.10 24.80
N PHE A 26 23.95 -4.69 24.62
CA PHE A 26 22.90 -4.70 25.64
C PHE A 26 22.74 -6.10 26.24
N VAL A 27 22.19 -6.14 27.45
CA VAL A 27 21.68 -7.38 28.05
C VAL A 27 20.30 -7.11 28.63
N HIS A 28 19.35 -8.02 28.37
CA HIS A 28 18.00 -7.89 28.91
C HIS A 28 18.02 -7.93 30.45
N ASN A 29 17.16 -7.14 31.09
CA ASN A 29 17.05 -7.02 32.54
C ASN A 29 16.53 -8.31 33.19
N GLU A 30 15.74 -9.09 32.44
CA GLU A 30 15.19 -10.38 32.85
C GLU A 30 15.78 -11.54 32.04
N LYS A 31 15.69 -12.76 32.58
CA LYS A 31 16.17 -13.97 31.92
C LYS A 31 15.02 -14.65 31.16
N GLY A 32 15.11 -14.73 29.83
CA GLY A 32 14.10 -15.32 28.95
C GLY A 32 14.57 -15.45 27.51
N ASP A 33 13.67 -15.94 26.65
CA ASP A 33 13.76 -15.90 25.18
C ASP A 33 12.78 -14.81 24.73
N PHE A 34 13.27 -13.82 24.00
CA PHE A 34 12.54 -12.61 23.60
C PHE A 34 12.53 -12.43 22.08
N VAL A 35 12.78 -13.50 21.33
CA VAL A 35 12.75 -13.45 19.86
C VAL A 35 11.35 -13.07 19.39
N GLY A 36 11.26 -11.95 18.65
CA GLY A 36 10.01 -11.42 18.12
C GLY A 36 9.36 -10.32 18.95
N ASP A 37 9.90 -10.01 20.14
CA ASP A 37 9.47 -8.84 20.91
C ASP A 37 10.07 -7.55 20.33
N GLY A 38 9.33 -6.44 20.40
CA GLY A 38 9.85 -5.12 20.00
C GLY A 38 10.95 -4.64 20.97
N PHE A 39 12.06 -4.14 20.42
CA PHE A 39 13.18 -3.64 21.24
C PHE A 39 12.77 -2.38 22.02
N ASN A 40 12.72 -2.49 23.36
CA ASN A 40 12.48 -1.37 24.25
C ASN A 40 13.67 -1.17 25.17
N VAL A 41 14.40 -0.05 25.01
CA VAL A 41 15.64 0.23 25.76
C VAL A 41 15.45 0.17 27.30
N GLY A 42 14.24 0.40 27.81
CA GLY A 42 13.93 0.31 29.24
C GLY A 42 14.00 -1.12 29.80
N ASN A 43 13.89 -2.13 28.95
CA ASN A 43 13.97 -3.54 29.31
C ASN A 43 15.41 -4.08 29.32
N TYR A 44 16.39 -3.28 28.90
CA TYR A 44 17.78 -3.69 28.75
C TYR A 44 18.74 -2.83 29.57
N HIS A 45 19.89 -3.41 29.90
CA HIS A 45 21.03 -2.74 30.49
C HIS A 45 22.16 -2.62 29.46
N LEU A 46 22.60 -1.38 29.20
CA LEU A 46 23.78 -1.13 28.37
C LEU A 46 25.05 -1.64 29.07
N LEU A 47 25.76 -2.57 28.43
CA LEU A 47 27.02 -3.12 28.93
C LEU A 47 28.22 -2.30 28.49
N GLU A 48 28.31 -2.00 27.19
CA GLU A 48 29.43 -1.26 26.60
C GLU A 48 28.98 -0.59 25.31
N THR A 49 29.62 0.52 24.96
CA THR A 49 29.52 1.16 23.66
C THR A 49 30.90 1.07 23.03
N SER A 50 31.01 0.53 21.82
CA SER A 50 32.25 0.65 21.07
C SER A 50 32.49 2.11 20.77
N PHE A 51 33.70 2.59 21.03
CA PHE A 51 34.13 3.89 20.57
C PHE A 51 34.90 3.68 19.27
N VAL A 52 34.67 4.55 18.29
CA VAL A 52 35.64 4.75 17.21
C VAL A 52 36.97 5.06 17.91
N PRO A 53 38.08 4.37 17.62
CA PRO A 53 39.37 4.77 18.13
C PRO A 53 39.57 6.24 17.75
N SER A 54 39.65 7.13 18.74
CA SER A 54 39.77 8.58 18.52
C SER A 54 41.18 8.98 18.05
N GLY A 55 41.85 8.10 17.31
CA GLY A 55 43.10 8.41 16.66
C GLY A 55 42.77 9.27 15.45
N ASP A 56 43.33 10.46 15.44
CA ASP A 56 43.47 11.36 14.29
C ASP A 56 44.95 11.74 14.36
N SER A 57 45.77 10.81 13.89
CA SER A 57 47.21 10.76 14.16
C SER A 57 47.95 11.89 13.45
N ASP A 58 47.43 12.36 12.33
CA ASP A 58 47.90 13.47 11.52
C ASP A 58 47.15 14.79 11.76
N ASN A 59 46.07 14.78 12.54
CA ASN A 59 45.31 15.93 13.08
C ASN A 59 44.64 16.76 11.98
N ASP A 60 44.02 16.11 11.01
CA ASP A 60 43.33 16.77 9.91
C ASP A 60 41.79 16.77 10.06
N GLY A 61 41.26 16.02 11.03
CA GLY A 61 39.84 15.94 11.33
C GLY A 61 39.16 14.65 10.87
N LEU A 62 39.84 13.80 10.10
CA LEU A 62 39.39 12.45 9.78
C LEU A 62 39.86 11.45 10.86
N PRO A 63 39.05 10.44 11.22
CA PRO A 63 39.51 9.39 12.13
C PRO A 63 40.41 8.37 11.41
N ASP A 64 41.53 8.00 12.05
CA ASP A 64 42.48 6.99 11.56
C ASP A 64 41.78 5.69 11.11
N ALA A 65 40.75 5.26 11.84
CA ALA A 65 40.02 4.03 11.55
C ALA A 65 39.17 4.12 10.27
N TRP A 66 38.63 5.30 9.96
CA TRP A 66 37.88 5.55 8.72
C TRP A 66 38.84 5.58 7.53
N GLU A 67 39.94 6.31 7.66
CA GLU A 67 40.96 6.39 6.62
C GLU A 67 41.60 5.02 6.34
N GLU A 68 41.94 4.24 7.38
CA GLU A 68 42.46 2.88 7.24
C GLU A 68 41.46 1.94 6.56
N GLN A 69 40.16 2.10 6.82
CA GLN A 69 39.12 1.26 6.23
C GLN A 69 38.99 1.46 4.72
N PHE A 70 39.01 2.71 4.27
CA PHE A 70 38.76 3.02 2.86
C PHE A 70 40.04 3.16 2.03
N PHE A 71 41.18 3.48 2.64
CA PHE A 71 42.42 3.79 1.92
C PHE A 71 43.64 2.97 2.35
N ASP A 72 43.56 2.17 3.42
CA ASP A 72 44.69 1.43 4.01
C ASP A 72 45.88 2.34 4.44
N ASN A 73 45.67 3.65 4.60
CA ASN A 73 46.69 4.63 5.00
C ASN A 73 46.04 5.93 5.54
N LEU A 74 46.87 6.87 6.02
CA LEU A 74 46.47 8.19 6.57
C LEU A 74 46.98 9.35 5.69
N GLU A 75 46.94 9.20 4.36
CA GLU A 75 47.43 10.23 3.43
C GLU A 75 46.31 11.06 2.79
N GLN A 76 45.05 10.63 2.92
CA GLN A 76 43.88 11.33 2.37
C GLN A 76 43.46 12.45 3.32
N GLY A 77 43.32 13.67 2.80
CA GLY A 77 42.85 14.79 3.58
C GLY A 77 41.32 14.92 3.58
N PRO A 78 40.73 15.69 4.52
CA PRO A 78 39.29 15.92 4.62
C PRO A 78 38.67 16.57 3.38
N GLU A 79 39.45 17.30 2.59
CA GLU A 79 39.00 18.03 1.39
C GLU A 79 39.32 17.28 0.08
N ASP A 80 39.89 16.07 0.19
CA ASP A 80 40.11 15.22 -0.98
C ASP A 80 38.77 14.55 -1.38
N ASP A 81 38.66 14.23 -2.66
CA ASP A 81 37.48 13.67 -3.34
C ASP A 81 38.00 12.54 -4.27
N PRO A 82 38.11 11.30 -3.75
CA PRO A 82 38.83 10.23 -4.44
C PRO A 82 38.13 9.70 -5.70
N ASP A 83 36.80 9.67 -5.74
CA ASP A 83 36.00 9.20 -6.89
C ASP A 83 35.51 10.33 -7.80
N ASN A 84 35.67 11.60 -7.40
CA ASN A 84 35.37 12.81 -8.16
C ASN A 84 33.87 13.03 -8.38
N ASP A 85 33.06 12.69 -7.38
CA ASP A 85 31.62 12.79 -7.42
C ASP A 85 31.10 14.18 -6.95
N GLY A 86 31.95 14.93 -6.24
CA GLY A 86 31.66 16.25 -5.68
C GLY A 86 31.51 16.28 -4.16
N SER A 87 31.52 15.13 -3.50
CA SER A 87 31.56 14.95 -2.04
C SER A 87 33.02 14.91 -1.57
N THR A 88 33.31 15.56 -0.44
CA THR A 88 34.66 15.49 0.14
C THR A 88 34.72 14.40 1.20
N ASN A 89 35.91 13.84 1.48
CA ASN A 89 36.08 12.84 2.52
C ASN A 89 35.43 13.22 3.88
N ILE A 90 35.44 14.51 4.26
CA ILE A 90 34.77 14.95 5.49
C ILE A 90 33.24 14.97 5.35
N ASP A 91 32.68 15.31 4.19
CA ASP A 91 31.24 15.24 3.91
C ASP A 91 30.78 13.78 3.92
N GLU A 92 31.52 12.88 3.25
CA GLU A 92 31.24 11.44 3.19
C GLU A 92 31.37 10.79 4.57
N PHE A 93 32.33 11.22 5.37
CA PHE A 93 32.41 10.84 6.78
C PHE A 93 31.21 11.35 7.59
N GLU A 94 30.73 12.57 7.36
CA GLU A 94 29.60 13.12 8.10
C GLU A 94 28.26 12.47 7.72
N LEU A 95 28.04 12.21 6.43
CA LEU A 95 26.84 11.59 5.85
C LEU A 95 26.88 10.05 5.93
N GLY A 96 28.08 9.48 6.09
CA GLY A 96 28.29 8.04 6.21
C GLY A 96 28.15 7.30 4.87
N THR A 97 28.59 7.94 3.79
CA THR A 97 28.69 7.40 2.44
C THR A 97 30.08 6.76 2.20
N ILE A 98 30.37 6.28 0.99
CA ILE A 98 31.56 5.50 0.68
C ILE A 98 32.55 6.34 -0.14
N PRO A 99 33.74 6.69 0.39
CA PRO A 99 34.66 7.66 -0.23
C PRO A 99 35.41 7.20 -1.49
N ASN A 100 35.02 6.08 -2.07
CA ASN A 100 35.55 5.62 -3.35
C ASN A 100 34.42 5.08 -4.24
N ASP A 101 33.17 5.38 -3.91
CA ASP A 101 31.98 5.00 -4.63
C ASP A 101 31.14 6.26 -4.86
N PRO A 102 31.05 6.77 -6.10
CA PRO A 102 30.47 8.08 -6.37
C PRO A 102 28.95 8.17 -6.16
N ASP A 103 28.28 7.04 -5.91
CA ASP A 103 26.82 6.86 -5.80
C ASP A 103 26.61 5.69 -4.83
N THR A 104 26.42 5.99 -3.54
CA THR A 104 26.46 4.99 -2.46
C THR A 104 25.22 4.09 -2.42
N ASP A 105 24.07 4.54 -2.92
CA ASP A 105 22.82 3.77 -2.92
C ASP A 105 22.35 3.32 -4.31
N ASP A 106 23.15 3.55 -5.35
CA ASP A 106 22.98 3.09 -6.72
C ASP A 106 21.68 3.62 -7.39
N ASP A 107 21.25 4.83 -7.03
CA ASP A 107 19.99 5.44 -7.52
C ASP A 107 20.18 6.28 -8.80
N GLY A 108 21.43 6.61 -9.14
CA GLY A 108 21.84 7.40 -10.30
C GLY A 108 22.18 8.87 -10.01
N LEU A 109 22.08 9.33 -8.77
CA LEU A 109 22.65 10.57 -8.26
C LEU A 109 24.04 10.30 -7.66
N ASN A 110 24.88 11.33 -7.68
CA ASN A 110 26.17 11.23 -6.98
C ASN A 110 25.98 11.65 -5.52
N ASP A 111 26.72 11.06 -4.57
CA ASP A 111 26.66 11.47 -3.15
C ASP A 111 26.84 13.00 -2.99
N GLY A 112 27.73 13.58 -3.79
CA GLY A 112 28.03 15.03 -3.80
C GLY A 112 26.86 15.95 -4.19
N VAL A 113 25.76 15.44 -4.76
CA VAL A 113 24.55 16.25 -5.02
C VAL A 113 23.46 16.07 -3.95
N GLU A 114 23.62 15.11 -3.05
CA GLU A 114 22.64 14.66 -2.07
C GLU A 114 23.07 15.03 -0.64
N ASP A 115 22.57 16.16 -0.13
CA ASP A 115 23.02 16.71 1.16
C ASP A 115 22.17 16.28 2.37
N GLY A 116 21.19 15.38 2.17
CA GLY A 116 20.29 14.88 3.22
C GLY A 116 19.45 15.95 3.91
N SER A 117 19.30 17.14 3.31
CA SER A 117 18.59 18.26 3.93
C SER A 117 17.06 18.13 3.93
N GLY A 118 16.51 17.19 3.15
CA GLY A 118 15.07 17.03 2.92
C GLY A 118 14.46 18.19 2.14
N THR A 119 15.26 18.93 1.37
CA THR A 119 14.77 20.08 0.59
C THR A 119 15.50 20.17 -0.74
N PHE A 120 14.76 19.93 -1.82
CA PHE A 120 15.28 20.12 -3.17
C PHE A 120 15.56 21.60 -3.46
N VAL A 121 16.83 21.94 -3.73
CA VAL A 121 17.24 23.30 -4.13
C VAL A 121 17.45 23.35 -5.64
N ASN A 122 18.14 22.37 -6.21
CA ASN A 122 18.40 22.18 -7.65
C ASN A 122 19.10 20.83 -7.89
N SER A 123 19.38 20.48 -9.14
CA SER A 123 20.04 19.22 -9.53
C SER A 123 21.49 19.01 -9.03
N MET A 124 22.08 19.97 -8.32
CA MET A 124 23.39 19.82 -7.66
C MET A 124 23.26 19.79 -6.11
N MET A 125 22.04 19.91 -5.59
CA MET A 125 21.67 19.94 -4.18
C MET A 125 20.19 19.49 -4.07
N THR A 126 19.96 18.20 -4.22
CA THR A 126 18.63 17.56 -4.31
C THR A 126 17.94 17.42 -2.96
N GLY A 127 18.71 17.45 -1.87
CA GLY A 127 18.18 17.29 -0.52
C GLY A 127 17.83 15.85 -0.14
N THR A 128 17.96 14.91 -1.07
CA THR A 128 17.77 13.47 -0.90
C THR A 128 18.89 12.88 -0.04
N ASN A 129 18.70 11.66 0.45
CA ASN A 129 19.64 11.01 1.34
C ASN A 129 20.51 10.02 0.53
N PRO A 130 21.85 10.20 0.48
CA PRO A 130 22.76 9.39 -0.36
C PRO A 130 22.96 7.93 0.11
N LYS A 131 21.98 7.39 0.83
CA LYS A 131 21.97 6.06 1.42
C LYS A 131 20.60 5.39 1.29
N VAL A 132 19.66 6.07 0.65
CA VAL A 132 18.26 5.70 0.49
C VAL A 132 17.87 6.09 -0.93
N ALA A 133 17.89 5.10 -1.82
CA ALA A 133 17.71 5.30 -3.25
C ALA A 133 16.32 5.85 -3.67
N ASP A 134 15.35 5.89 -2.75
CA ASP A 134 13.98 6.36 -2.94
C ASP A 134 13.58 7.12 -1.66
N SER A 135 13.68 8.45 -1.68
CA SER A 135 13.59 9.31 -0.51
C SER A 135 12.17 9.48 0.04
N ASP A 136 11.13 9.38 -0.79
CA ASP A 136 9.73 9.51 -0.37
C ASP A 136 8.93 8.20 -0.40
N GLY A 137 9.52 7.13 -0.93
CA GLY A 137 9.03 5.75 -0.81
C GLY A 137 7.92 5.41 -1.79
N ASP A 138 7.84 6.09 -2.92
CA ASP A 138 6.76 5.97 -3.89
C ASP A 138 7.03 4.93 -5.00
N GLY A 139 8.25 4.38 -5.02
CA GLY A 139 8.73 3.39 -5.99
C GLY A 139 9.59 3.95 -7.12
N LEU A 140 9.82 5.27 -7.19
CA LEU A 140 10.79 5.91 -8.08
C LEU A 140 12.13 6.09 -7.37
N LEU A 141 13.22 6.01 -8.13
CA LEU A 141 14.55 6.33 -7.61
C LEU A 141 14.76 7.85 -7.66
N ASP A 142 15.40 8.45 -6.66
CA ASP A 142 15.57 9.91 -6.60
C ASP A 142 16.26 10.45 -7.88
N GLY A 143 17.18 9.67 -8.45
CA GLY A 143 17.86 9.96 -9.72
C GLY A 143 16.97 10.12 -10.95
N VAL A 144 15.73 9.61 -10.96
CA VAL A 144 14.77 9.84 -12.06
C VAL A 144 13.88 11.06 -11.84
N GLU A 145 13.84 11.58 -10.63
CA GLU A 145 12.90 12.61 -10.15
C GLU A 145 13.50 14.03 -10.19
N THR A 146 13.39 14.66 -11.36
CA THR A 146 14.14 15.89 -11.64
C THR A 146 13.57 17.16 -11.00
N ASN A 147 12.42 17.08 -10.35
CA ASN A 147 11.65 18.19 -9.76
C ASN A 147 11.49 19.38 -10.72
N THR A 148 11.30 19.08 -12.00
CA THR A 148 11.10 20.08 -13.05
C THR A 148 9.63 20.42 -13.26
N GLY A 149 8.70 19.63 -12.69
CA GLY A 149 7.26 19.71 -12.93
C GLY A 149 6.89 19.51 -14.40
N ASN A 150 7.73 18.78 -15.15
CA ASN A 150 7.47 18.44 -16.55
C ASN A 150 7.89 17.01 -16.81
N PHE A 151 6.91 16.13 -17.00
CA PHE A 151 7.18 14.76 -17.40
C PHE A 151 7.86 14.67 -18.77
N VAL A 152 8.99 13.94 -18.83
CA VAL A 152 9.72 13.67 -20.07
C VAL A 152 9.72 12.18 -20.40
N SER A 153 9.95 11.32 -19.41
CA SER A 153 9.96 9.85 -19.52
C SER A 153 10.09 9.21 -18.13
N ALA A 154 9.94 7.89 -18.00
CA ALA A 154 10.19 7.18 -16.74
C ALA A 154 11.61 7.36 -16.14
N ASN A 155 12.62 7.77 -16.93
CA ASN A 155 13.96 8.10 -16.42
C ASN A 155 14.18 9.61 -16.21
N ASN A 156 13.12 10.40 -16.30
CA ASN A 156 13.08 11.84 -16.09
C ASN A 156 11.61 12.24 -15.90
N THR A 157 11.11 11.92 -14.73
CA THR A 157 9.68 11.98 -14.39
C THR A 157 9.22 13.42 -14.17
N GLY A 158 10.15 14.29 -13.78
CA GLY A 158 9.83 15.68 -13.45
C GLY A 158 9.19 15.86 -12.08
N THR A 159 8.97 14.77 -11.36
CA THR A 159 8.38 14.67 -10.03
C THR A 159 9.35 15.12 -8.95
N ASN A 160 8.86 15.32 -7.74
CA ASN A 160 9.62 15.82 -6.62
C ASN A 160 10.00 14.65 -5.68
N PRO A 161 11.30 14.34 -5.48
CA PRO A 161 11.77 13.19 -4.69
C PRO A 161 11.57 13.30 -3.17
N HIS A 162 10.68 14.21 -2.75
CA HIS A 162 10.30 14.40 -1.34
C HIS A 162 8.77 14.41 -1.19
N MET A 163 8.04 14.02 -2.23
CA MET A 163 6.60 14.02 -2.34
C MET A 163 6.16 12.85 -3.22
N ALA A 164 5.74 11.77 -2.56
CA ALA A 164 5.26 10.56 -3.24
C ALA A 164 4.10 10.80 -4.22
N ASP A 165 3.42 11.95 -4.17
CA ASP A 165 2.37 12.41 -5.07
C ASP A 165 2.66 13.89 -5.38
N THR A 166 3.31 14.15 -6.52
CA THR A 166 3.84 15.48 -6.89
C THR A 166 2.72 16.46 -7.22
N ASP A 167 1.65 15.98 -7.84
CA ASP A 167 0.58 16.83 -8.36
C ASP A 167 -0.66 16.91 -7.46
N GLU A 168 -0.64 16.18 -6.35
CA GLU A 168 -1.62 16.14 -5.28
C GLU A 168 -2.99 15.60 -5.73
N ASP A 169 -3.00 14.59 -6.61
CA ASP A 169 -4.21 13.93 -7.12
C ASP A 169 -4.59 12.61 -6.41
N MET A 170 -3.78 12.19 -5.42
CA MET A 170 -3.88 10.98 -4.59
C MET A 170 -3.42 9.69 -5.27
N VAL A 171 -2.77 9.76 -6.42
CA VAL A 171 -2.02 8.64 -7.02
C VAL A 171 -0.53 8.95 -6.86
N SER A 172 0.28 7.96 -6.47
CA SER A 172 1.71 8.21 -6.31
C SER A 172 2.40 8.36 -7.66
N ASP A 173 3.50 9.11 -7.72
CA ASP A 173 4.19 9.37 -8.98
C ASP A 173 4.73 8.06 -9.58
N GLY A 174 5.31 7.19 -8.75
CA GLY A 174 5.75 5.85 -9.15
C GLY A 174 4.61 4.99 -9.69
N ARG A 175 3.41 5.14 -9.14
CA ARG A 175 2.21 4.46 -9.62
C ARG A 175 1.77 5.00 -10.99
N GLU A 176 1.75 6.31 -11.16
CA GLU A 176 1.44 6.96 -12.43
C GLU A 176 2.44 6.57 -13.53
N ILE A 177 3.73 6.53 -13.20
CA ILE A 177 4.77 6.04 -14.11
C ILE A 177 4.56 4.57 -14.47
N ALA A 178 4.18 3.72 -13.51
CA ALA A 178 3.85 2.32 -13.77
C ALA A 178 2.60 2.15 -14.66
N LEU A 179 1.66 3.09 -14.61
CA LEU A 179 0.47 3.16 -15.47
C LEU A 179 0.72 3.89 -16.81
N GLY A 180 1.90 4.48 -17.00
CA GLY A 180 2.25 5.24 -18.20
C GLY A 180 1.59 6.63 -18.29
N THR A 181 1.10 7.16 -17.16
CA THR A 181 0.50 8.50 -17.06
C THR A 181 1.55 9.58 -16.76
N ASP A 182 1.15 10.85 -16.83
CA ASP A 182 2.03 12.00 -16.55
C ASP A 182 1.88 12.41 -15.08
N PRO A 183 2.88 12.14 -14.21
CA PRO A 183 2.80 12.36 -12.76
C PRO A 183 2.96 13.82 -12.33
N THR A 184 2.90 14.74 -13.28
CA THR A 184 3.03 16.18 -13.00
C THR A 184 1.75 16.95 -13.35
N VAL A 185 0.71 16.23 -13.75
CA VAL A 185 -0.55 16.77 -14.23
C VAL A 185 -1.67 16.03 -13.54
N PRO A 186 -2.42 16.72 -12.65
CA PRO A 186 -3.48 16.07 -11.89
C PRO A 186 -4.43 15.38 -12.85
N GLN A 187 -4.41 14.06 -12.86
CA GLN A 187 -5.39 13.27 -13.57
C GLN A 187 -6.71 13.48 -12.82
N ALA A 188 -7.84 13.56 -13.54
CA ALA A 188 -9.09 14.01 -12.94
C ALA A 188 -9.41 13.19 -11.66
N ARG A 189 -9.20 13.82 -10.49
CA ARG A 189 -9.30 13.22 -9.15
C ARG A 189 -10.35 12.11 -9.11
N PRO A 190 -9.98 10.83 -8.96
CA PRO A 190 -10.93 9.87 -8.45
C PRO A 190 -11.46 10.45 -7.14
N LYS A 191 -12.72 10.89 -7.10
CA LYS A 191 -13.33 11.26 -5.82
C LYS A 191 -13.44 9.96 -5.05
N GLY A 192 -12.46 9.66 -4.19
CA GLY A 192 -12.31 8.29 -3.72
C GLY A 192 -10.91 7.89 -3.27
N TYR A 193 -10.64 6.59 -3.39
CA TYR A 193 -9.39 5.95 -3.02
C TYR A 193 -9.15 4.77 -3.97
N VAL A 194 -7.92 4.61 -4.47
CA VAL A 194 -7.54 3.51 -5.37
C VAL A 194 -6.27 2.86 -4.83
N GLN A 195 -6.26 1.54 -4.77
CA GLN A 195 -5.10 0.77 -4.38
C GLN A 195 -5.18 -0.64 -4.95
N ASP A 196 -4.28 -0.98 -5.85
CA ASP A 196 -4.14 -2.36 -6.35
C ASP A 196 -2.87 -3.04 -5.83
N PHE A 197 -2.03 -2.36 -5.05
CA PHE A 197 -0.82 -2.89 -4.41
C PHE A 197 0.29 -3.34 -5.39
N ASP A 198 0.12 -3.12 -6.70
CA ASP A 198 1.14 -3.37 -7.70
C ASP A 198 2.34 -2.41 -7.53
N GLY A 199 3.55 -2.90 -7.81
CA GLY A 199 4.79 -2.12 -7.70
C GLY A 199 5.44 -2.11 -6.31
N PHE A 200 4.67 -2.38 -5.25
CA PHE A 200 5.22 -2.49 -3.90
C PHE A 200 5.99 -3.82 -3.69
N PRO A 201 7.20 -3.79 -3.10
CA PRO A 201 7.91 -5.00 -2.71
C PRO A 201 7.15 -5.88 -1.72
N ASP A 202 7.41 -7.19 -1.76
CA ASP A 202 6.89 -8.13 -0.76
C ASP A 202 7.29 -7.74 0.66
N GLY A 203 6.32 -7.71 1.56
CA GLY A 203 6.51 -7.38 2.96
C GLY A 203 6.29 -5.91 3.31
N VAL A 204 5.99 -5.04 2.33
CA VAL A 204 5.61 -3.64 2.59
C VAL A 204 4.36 -3.58 3.45
N THR A 205 4.39 -2.67 4.44
CA THR A 205 3.27 -2.37 5.35
C THR A 205 2.95 -0.87 5.43
N ASP A 206 3.76 -0.02 4.79
CA ASP A 206 3.54 1.41 4.69
C ASP A 206 3.51 1.76 3.20
N LEU A 207 2.37 2.26 2.74
CA LEU A 207 2.12 2.60 1.33
C LEU A 207 2.36 4.09 1.05
N ALA A 208 2.83 4.86 2.04
CA ALA A 208 3.06 6.31 1.96
C ALA A 208 1.81 7.17 1.62
N ASP A 209 0.62 6.58 1.54
CA ASP A 209 -0.66 7.25 1.22
C ASP A 209 -1.50 7.60 2.47
N GLY A 210 -0.94 7.39 3.67
CA GLY A 210 -1.61 7.60 4.96
C GLY A 210 -2.53 6.47 5.39
N SER A 211 -2.72 5.43 4.57
CA SER A 211 -3.33 4.17 5.01
C SER A 211 -2.42 3.42 5.99
N VAL A 212 -2.98 2.47 6.74
CA VAL A 212 -2.24 1.70 7.74
C VAL A 212 -2.55 0.22 7.59
N ILE A 213 -1.52 -0.57 7.30
CA ILE A 213 -1.56 -2.04 7.38
C ILE A 213 -1.13 -2.45 8.79
N TYR A 214 -2.02 -3.12 9.51
CA TYR A 214 -1.78 -3.59 10.88
C TYR A 214 -1.91 -5.11 10.99
N GLY A 215 -1.07 -5.71 11.84
CA GLY A 215 -1.13 -7.11 12.21
C GLY A 215 0.02 -7.92 11.62
N ALA A 216 0.50 -8.93 12.36
CA ALA A 216 1.71 -9.67 12.01
C ALA A 216 1.61 -10.50 10.71
N ALA A 217 0.39 -10.76 10.24
CA ALA A 217 0.14 -11.44 8.97
C ALA A 217 0.08 -10.48 7.77
N ALA A 218 -0.20 -9.20 8.01
CA ALA A 218 -0.61 -8.29 6.96
C ALA A 218 0.58 -7.61 6.29
N SER A 219 0.64 -7.70 4.96
CA SER A 219 1.63 -7.03 4.12
C SER A 219 1.25 -7.15 2.66
N VAL A 220 1.87 -6.36 1.79
CA VAL A 220 1.83 -6.62 0.34
C VAL A 220 2.62 -7.91 0.03
N VAL A 221 2.06 -8.76 -0.82
CA VAL A 221 2.68 -9.99 -1.34
C VAL A 221 2.20 -10.22 -2.78
N ASP A 222 3.14 -10.38 -3.71
CA ASP A 222 2.86 -10.59 -5.14
C ASP A 222 1.86 -9.56 -5.70
N GLY A 223 2.10 -8.27 -5.42
CA GLY A 223 1.24 -7.16 -5.88
C GLY A 223 -0.15 -7.12 -5.26
N ARG A 224 -0.38 -7.79 -4.11
CA ARG A 224 -1.70 -7.86 -3.46
C ARG A 224 -1.60 -7.67 -1.96
N LEU A 225 -2.63 -7.11 -1.33
CA LEU A 225 -2.70 -7.04 0.12
C LEU A 225 -3.07 -8.41 0.70
N GLN A 226 -2.14 -9.05 1.38
CA GLN A 226 -2.42 -10.21 2.22
C GLN A 226 -2.86 -9.74 3.60
N LEU A 227 -4.02 -10.18 4.09
CA LEU A 227 -4.49 -9.89 5.45
C LEU A 227 -4.21 -11.05 6.41
N THR A 228 -4.46 -12.28 5.96
CA THR A 228 -4.22 -13.49 6.78
C THR A 228 -3.32 -14.48 6.06
N ARG A 229 -2.68 -15.36 6.83
CA ARG A 229 -1.75 -16.38 6.34
C ARG A 229 -2.19 -17.79 6.74
N ASP A 230 -2.43 -18.64 5.75
CA ASP A 230 -2.70 -20.05 5.96
C ASP A 230 -1.54 -20.73 6.69
N GLY A 231 -1.84 -21.69 7.56
CA GLY A 231 -0.87 -22.34 8.44
C GLY A 231 -0.45 -21.54 9.68
N GLN A 232 -0.81 -20.25 9.81
CA GLN A 232 -0.24 -19.37 10.83
C GLN A 232 -1.31 -18.75 11.75
N GLY A 233 -1.13 -18.86 13.08
CA GLY A 233 -2.04 -18.30 14.08
C GLY A 233 -1.67 -16.86 14.48
N LEU A 234 -1.61 -15.94 13.51
CA LEU A 234 -1.08 -14.58 13.69
C LEU A 234 -2.09 -13.55 14.19
N GLY A 235 -3.30 -13.97 14.58
CA GLY A 235 -4.27 -13.09 15.22
C GLY A 235 -5.06 -12.24 14.23
N PHE A 236 -5.35 -10.99 14.63
CA PHE A 236 -6.11 -10.01 13.85
C PHE A 236 -5.17 -9.19 12.96
N SER A 237 -5.71 -8.78 11.83
CA SER A 237 -5.08 -7.93 10.83
C SER A 237 -6.10 -6.93 10.31
N SER A 238 -5.65 -5.75 9.94
CA SER A 238 -6.49 -4.76 9.30
C SER A 238 -5.73 -3.93 8.28
N PHE A 239 -6.49 -3.31 7.40
CA PHE A 239 -6.02 -2.27 6.50
C PHE A 239 -6.99 -1.11 6.60
N THR A 240 -6.56 0.02 7.16
CA THR A 240 -7.43 1.18 7.39
C THR A 240 -7.01 2.35 6.52
N ILE A 241 -7.99 2.98 5.89
CA ILE A 241 -7.83 4.07 4.94
C ILE A 241 -8.41 5.35 5.58
N PRO A 242 -7.69 6.49 5.52
CA PRO A 242 -8.17 7.77 6.03
C PRO A 242 -9.53 8.18 5.47
N SER A 243 -10.21 9.04 6.23
CA SER A 243 -11.51 9.57 5.86
C SER A 243 -11.45 10.33 4.53
N LEU A 244 -12.37 10.00 3.62
CA LEU A 244 -12.44 10.61 2.30
C LEU A 244 -13.50 11.72 2.29
N GLU A 245 -13.13 12.93 1.88
CA GLU A 245 -14.04 14.08 1.82
C GLU A 245 -15.22 13.79 0.88
N GLY A 246 -16.45 13.90 1.38
CA GLY A 246 -17.67 13.61 0.63
C GLY A 246 -18.22 12.18 0.77
N SER A 247 -17.56 11.31 1.55
CA SER A 247 -18.01 9.94 1.86
C SER A 247 -19.40 9.87 2.54
N SER A 248 -19.78 10.89 3.31
CA SER A 248 -21.14 11.02 3.86
C SER A 248 -22.24 11.12 2.78
N GLY A 249 -21.87 11.51 1.55
CA GLY A 249 -22.78 11.63 0.41
C GLY A 249 -23.10 10.31 -0.30
N GLY A 250 -22.56 9.18 0.19
CA GLY A 250 -22.64 7.88 -0.47
C GLY A 250 -21.35 7.52 -1.19
N TRP A 251 -21.14 6.22 -1.43
CA TRP A 251 -19.96 5.70 -2.11
C TRP A 251 -20.21 4.28 -2.63
N MET A 252 -19.36 3.83 -3.56
CA MET A 252 -19.25 2.46 -4.03
C MET A 252 -17.82 1.98 -3.82
N ALA A 253 -17.65 0.77 -3.31
CA ALA A 253 -16.35 0.11 -3.23
C ALA A 253 -16.35 -1.16 -4.09
N THR A 254 -15.29 -1.36 -4.88
CA THR A 254 -15.03 -2.59 -5.63
C THR A 254 -13.62 -3.08 -5.34
N PHE A 255 -13.43 -4.39 -5.28
CA PHE A 255 -12.12 -5.01 -5.15
C PHE A 255 -12.21 -6.48 -5.58
N ASP A 256 -11.08 -7.07 -5.91
CA ASP A 256 -10.95 -8.50 -6.11
C ASP A 256 -10.61 -9.17 -4.77
N LEU A 257 -11.33 -10.25 -4.47
CA LEU A 257 -11.13 -11.05 -3.27
C LEU A 257 -10.62 -12.43 -3.67
N GLU A 258 -9.57 -12.90 -3.01
CA GLU A 258 -9.14 -14.30 -3.04
C GLU A 258 -9.05 -14.85 -1.62
N ILE A 259 -9.71 -15.99 -1.38
CA ILE A 259 -9.60 -16.73 -0.13
C ILE A 259 -9.14 -18.14 -0.45
N SER A 260 -8.09 -18.60 0.22
CA SER A 260 -7.56 -19.96 0.06
C SER A 260 -7.31 -20.63 1.39
N ASP A 261 -7.62 -21.92 1.47
CA ASP A 261 -7.30 -22.77 2.61
C ASP A 261 -6.55 -24.03 2.13
N GLY A 262 -5.45 -24.36 2.82
CA GLY A 262 -4.60 -25.49 2.50
C GLY A 262 -5.15 -26.82 3.03
N PRO A 263 -4.96 -27.94 2.33
CA PRO A 263 -5.57 -29.21 2.70
C PRO A 263 -5.10 -29.71 4.07
N GLY A 264 -6.05 -29.94 4.98
CA GLY A 264 -5.76 -30.53 6.30
C GLY A 264 -5.11 -29.57 7.30
N ALA A 265 -5.10 -28.27 6.98
CA ALA A 265 -5.11 -27.22 7.98
C ALA A 265 -6.47 -27.25 8.71
N ASN A 266 -6.58 -26.62 9.87
CA ASN A 266 -7.88 -26.54 10.57
C ASN A 266 -8.92 -25.88 9.64
N ASN A 267 -10.21 -26.25 9.76
CA ASN A 267 -11.30 -25.68 8.95
C ASN A 267 -11.16 -24.14 8.76
N PRO A 268 -11.48 -23.57 7.59
CA PRO A 268 -11.37 -22.14 7.33
C PRO A 268 -12.11 -21.30 8.38
N ALA A 269 -11.48 -20.20 8.82
CA ALA A 269 -12.01 -19.18 9.74
C ALA A 269 -10.98 -18.03 9.89
N ASP A 270 -11.34 -16.89 10.47
CA ASP A 270 -12.70 -16.51 10.91
C ASP A 270 -13.42 -15.72 9.80
N GLY A 271 -12.67 -14.96 9.00
CA GLY A 271 -13.22 -14.28 7.83
C GLY A 271 -12.65 -12.90 7.69
N LEU A 272 -13.43 -12.05 7.04
CA LEU A 272 -13.12 -10.64 6.90
C LEU A 272 -14.40 -9.79 6.90
N SER A 273 -14.22 -8.50 7.13
CA SER A 273 -15.23 -7.48 6.87
C SER A 273 -14.62 -6.28 6.14
N PHE A 274 -15.41 -5.63 5.30
CA PHE A 274 -15.15 -4.27 4.82
C PHE A 274 -16.02 -3.28 5.61
N ASN A 275 -15.44 -2.15 6.02
CA ASN A 275 -16.03 -1.29 7.04
C ASN A 275 -15.97 0.17 6.67
N TYR A 276 -16.96 0.92 7.16
CA TYR A 276 -17.01 2.38 7.10
C TYR A 276 -17.54 2.93 8.44
N GLY A 277 -16.73 3.67 9.18
CA GLY A 277 -17.08 4.03 10.56
C GLY A 277 -16.08 4.92 11.28
N ASN A 278 -16.34 5.15 12.58
CA ASN A 278 -15.58 6.07 13.42
C ASN A 278 -14.37 5.43 14.14
N PHE A 279 -13.80 4.39 13.56
CA PHE A 279 -12.61 3.73 14.09
C PHE A 279 -11.33 4.51 13.75
N ASP A 280 -10.33 4.45 14.62
CA ASP A 280 -9.02 5.03 14.37
C ASP A 280 -8.23 4.20 13.33
N LEU A 281 -7.26 4.84 12.66
CA LEU A 281 -6.35 4.14 11.76
C LEU A 281 -5.45 3.18 12.56
N GLY A 282 -5.17 2.01 11.99
CA GLY A 282 -4.30 0.99 12.58
C GLY A 282 -4.90 0.19 13.73
N ILE A 283 -6.21 0.29 13.98
CA ILE A 283 -6.87 -0.63 14.94
C ILE A 283 -7.04 -2.01 14.29
N SER A 284 -6.99 -3.07 15.10
CA SER A 284 -7.04 -4.46 14.64
C SER A 284 -8.39 -4.93 14.07
N GLY A 285 -9.50 -4.31 14.51
CA GLY A 285 -10.85 -4.75 14.16
C GLY A 285 -11.24 -6.10 14.78
N SER A 286 -12.45 -6.58 14.46
CA SER A 286 -13.05 -7.81 15.00
C SER A 286 -13.27 -8.89 13.94
N ALA A 287 -12.42 -8.90 12.90
CA ALA A 287 -12.54 -9.76 11.73
C ALA A 287 -13.89 -9.59 11.01
N GLU A 288 -14.64 -10.67 10.78
CA GLU A 288 -15.97 -10.66 10.16
C GLU A 288 -16.99 -9.84 10.95
N GLU A 289 -16.83 -9.64 12.26
CA GLU A 289 -17.75 -8.87 13.12
C GLU A 289 -17.53 -7.34 13.02
N GLY A 290 -16.94 -6.88 11.91
CA GLY A 290 -16.66 -5.48 11.64
C GLY A 290 -15.51 -4.88 12.46
N MET A 291 -15.56 -3.56 12.64
CA MET A 291 -14.61 -2.81 13.47
C MET A 291 -15.13 -2.70 14.91
N GLY A 292 -14.34 -3.16 15.87
CA GLY A 292 -14.64 -3.10 17.29
C GLY A 292 -13.38 -3.01 18.14
N ALA A 293 -13.51 -2.50 19.36
CA ALA A 293 -12.43 -2.55 20.34
C ALA A 293 -12.13 -4.02 20.67
N VAL A 294 -10.90 -4.45 20.39
CA VAL A 294 -10.46 -5.83 20.62
C VAL A 294 -10.22 -6.04 22.10
N ASP A 295 -11.18 -6.74 22.72
CA ASP A 295 -11.13 -7.16 24.11
C ASP A 295 -11.08 -6.01 25.13
N GLY A 296 -11.58 -6.24 26.35
CA GLY A 296 -11.67 -5.21 27.38
C GLY A 296 -10.34 -4.64 27.91
N ASN A 297 -9.21 -4.88 27.25
CA ASN A 297 -7.88 -4.35 27.59
C ASN A 297 -7.28 -3.40 26.55
N ASP A 298 -7.84 -3.25 25.35
CA ASP A 298 -7.36 -2.22 24.43
C ASP A 298 -7.91 -0.84 24.81
N ALA A 299 -7.02 0.14 24.92
CA ALA A 299 -7.33 1.51 25.30
C ALA A 299 -7.86 2.34 24.12
N SER A 300 -8.02 1.73 22.94
CA SER A 300 -8.64 2.34 21.75
C SER A 300 -10.04 2.89 22.07
N PRO A 301 -10.41 4.07 21.56
CA PRO A 301 -11.78 4.56 21.68
C PRO A 301 -12.77 3.52 21.14
N LEU A 302 -13.87 3.35 21.86
CA LEU A 302 -14.95 2.45 21.45
C LEU A 302 -15.49 2.92 20.09
N VAL A 303 -15.40 2.06 19.09
CA VAL A 303 -16.13 2.23 17.82
C VAL A 303 -17.62 2.20 18.17
N THR A 304 -18.33 3.28 17.86
CA THR A 304 -19.77 3.42 18.13
C THR A 304 -20.60 3.47 16.86
N GLU A 305 -19.98 3.81 15.75
CA GLU A 305 -20.62 3.95 14.45
C GLU A 305 -19.80 3.12 13.44
N ASN A 306 -20.40 2.07 12.89
CA ASN A 306 -19.74 1.24 11.88
C ASN A 306 -20.79 0.58 10.97
N LEU A 307 -20.60 0.69 9.66
CA LEU A 307 -21.29 -0.13 8.67
C LEU A 307 -20.32 -1.23 8.22
N SER A 308 -20.74 -2.49 8.35
CA SER A 308 -19.90 -3.68 8.15
C SER A 308 -20.49 -4.60 7.07
N PHE A 309 -19.63 -5.06 6.17
CA PHE A 309 -19.94 -5.99 5.10
C PHE A 309 -19.11 -7.25 5.28
N GLU A 310 -19.75 -8.32 5.73
CA GLU A 310 -19.08 -9.40 6.43
C GLU A 310 -19.08 -10.67 5.60
N ILE A 311 -17.95 -11.36 5.61
CA ILE A 311 -17.74 -12.66 5.00
C ILE A 311 -17.20 -13.58 6.08
N ASP A 312 -18.09 -14.31 6.74
CA ASP A 312 -17.77 -15.29 7.77
C ASP A 312 -17.42 -16.63 7.12
N THR A 313 -16.14 -16.99 7.26
CA THR A 313 -15.58 -18.22 6.69
C THR A 313 -15.66 -19.40 7.64
N TRP A 314 -16.00 -19.19 8.93
CA TRP A 314 -15.88 -20.19 9.97
C TRP A 314 -16.76 -21.42 9.73
N ASN A 315 -16.13 -22.47 9.21
CA ASN A 315 -16.81 -23.70 8.83
C ASN A 315 -16.96 -24.66 10.03
N ASN A 316 -17.70 -24.24 11.04
CA ASN A 316 -17.98 -25.01 12.26
C ASN A 316 -19.41 -25.60 12.29
N GLY A 317 -20.23 -25.31 11.28
CA GLY A 317 -21.64 -25.71 11.19
C GLY A 317 -22.58 -24.87 12.06
N ASP A 318 -22.14 -23.69 12.49
CA ASP A 318 -22.93 -22.69 13.18
C ASP A 318 -23.91 -22.00 12.20
N PRO A 319 -25.13 -21.67 12.64
CA PRO A 319 -26.06 -20.81 11.89
C PRO A 319 -25.52 -19.42 11.47
N GLU A 320 -24.41 -18.95 12.02
CA GLU A 320 -23.86 -17.62 11.69
C GLU A 320 -22.90 -17.59 10.48
N GLN A 321 -22.46 -18.73 9.94
CA GLN A 321 -21.58 -18.75 8.75
C GLN A 321 -22.25 -18.20 7.49
N GLY A 322 -21.59 -17.30 6.77
CA GLY A 322 -22.06 -16.81 5.47
C GLY A 322 -21.66 -15.36 5.20
N VAL A 323 -22.59 -14.61 4.61
CA VAL A 323 -22.39 -13.19 4.28
C VAL A 323 -23.47 -12.35 4.93
N ASN A 324 -23.09 -11.18 5.45
CA ASN A 324 -23.96 -10.29 6.22
C ASN A 324 -23.72 -8.81 5.89
N ILE A 325 -24.75 -7.99 6.04
CA ILE A 325 -24.60 -6.55 6.28
C ILE A 325 -24.99 -6.29 7.73
N ALA A 326 -24.09 -5.70 8.51
CA ALA A 326 -24.33 -5.28 9.88
C ALA A 326 -24.11 -3.79 10.06
N GLU A 327 -24.79 -3.20 11.04
CA GLU A 327 -24.54 -1.85 11.49
C GLU A 327 -24.32 -1.80 13.01
N LYS A 328 -23.45 -0.89 13.42
CA LYS A 328 -23.25 -0.45 14.80
C LYS A 328 -23.64 1.01 14.87
N VAL A 329 -24.62 1.33 15.70
CA VAL A 329 -25.13 2.71 15.86
C VAL A 329 -25.28 3.02 17.33
N GLU A 330 -24.72 4.13 17.79
CA GLU A 330 -24.60 4.48 19.21
C GLU A 330 -23.97 3.35 20.07
N GLY A 331 -23.14 2.50 19.44
CA GLY A 331 -22.47 1.35 20.05
C GLY A 331 -23.31 0.06 20.16
N GLU A 332 -24.53 0.03 19.59
CA GLU A 332 -25.37 -1.16 19.55
C GLU A 332 -25.23 -1.86 18.19
N ASP A 333 -24.90 -3.16 18.22
CA ASP A 333 -24.69 -4.01 17.04
C ASP A 333 -25.99 -4.68 16.54
N ILE A 334 -26.23 -4.59 15.24
CA ILE A 334 -27.41 -5.15 14.57
C ILE A 334 -27.03 -5.78 13.23
N ASN A 335 -27.34 -7.07 13.06
CA ASN A 335 -27.31 -7.73 11.75
C ASN A 335 -28.57 -7.38 10.97
N LEU A 336 -28.40 -6.84 9.77
CA LEU A 336 -29.50 -6.32 8.95
C LEU A 336 -29.99 -7.35 7.94
N GLU A 337 -29.08 -7.93 7.16
CA GLU A 337 -29.42 -8.92 6.15
C GLU A 337 -28.32 -9.97 5.98
N PHE A 338 -28.71 -11.25 5.97
CA PHE A 338 -27.80 -12.38 6.08
C PHE A 338 -28.19 -13.53 5.16
N ILE A 339 -27.20 -14.12 4.49
CA ILE A 339 -27.33 -15.39 3.75
C ILE A 339 -26.40 -16.39 4.40
N ASN A 340 -27.00 -17.41 5.03
CA ASN A 340 -26.26 -18.52 5.60
C ASN A 340 -25.69 -19.42 4.50
N GLY A 341 -24.42 -19.78 4.64
CA GLY A 341 -23.80 -20.78 3.80
C GLY A 341 -22.28 -20.81 3.93
N ARG A 342 -21.69 -21.89 3.44
CA ARG A 342 -20.23 -22.02 3.41
C ARG A 342 -19.65 -21.09 2.35
N ILE A 343 -18.55 -20.41 2.67
CA ILE A 343 -17.83 -19.52 1.76
C ILE A 343 -16.81 -20.29 0.91
N LEU A 344 -16.03 -21.18 1.54
CA LEU A 344 -15.09 -22.09 0.88
C LEU A 344 -15.08 -23.48 1.53
N ASP A 345 -14.60 -24.48 0.79
CA ASP A 345 -14.34 -25.84 1.29
C ASP A 345 -12.86 -25.97 1.71
N ASP A 346 -12.57 -26.86 2.67
CA ASP A 346 -11.19 -27.16 3.09
C ASP A 346 -10.33 -27.66 1.92
N GLY A 347 -9.13 -27.12 1.79
CA GLY A 347 -8.19 -27.45 0.71
C GLY A 347 -8.55 -26.83 -0.65
N THR A 348 -9.33 -25.75 -0.67
CA THR A 348 -9.76 -25.07 -1.90
C THR A 348 -9.47 -23.57 -1.86
N SER A 349 -9.57 -22.93 -3.03
CA SER A 349 -9.55 -21.48 -3.17
C SER A 349 -10.84 -21.02 -3.84
N VAL A 350 -11.31 -19.85 -3.45
CA VAL A 350 -12.40 -19.10 -4.09
C VAL A 350 -11.89 -17.70 -4.40
N SER A 351 -12.34 -17.14 -5.52
CA SER A 351 -11.96 -15.79 -5.91
C SER A 351 -13.03 -15.14 -6.78
N GLY A 352 -13.13 -13.82 -6.70
CA GLY A 352 -13.98 -13.03 -7.57
C GLY A 352 -14.18 -11.61 -7.07
N PRO A 353 -14.85 -10.78 -7.88
CA PRO A 353 -15.07 -9.38 -7.55
C PRO A 353 -16.08 -9.23 -6.42
N VAL A 354 -15.90 -8.17 -5.65
CA VAL A 354 -16.81 -7.67 -4.63
C VAL A 354 -17.30 -6.29 -5.04
N THR A 355 -18.58 -6.01 -4.82
CA THR A 355 -19.17 -4.68 -5.00
C THR A 355 -20.01 -4.32 -3.80
N ILE A 356 -19.72 -3.18 -3.20
CA ILE A 356 -20.40 -2.64 -2.03
C ILE A 356 -20.87 -1.23 -2.36
N VAL A 357 -22.09 -0.89 -1.95
CA VAL A 357 -22.64 0.47 -2.10
C VAL A 357 -23.20 0.93 -0.77
N TYR A 358 -22.86 2.16 -0.38
CA TYR A 358 -23.56 2.93 0.63
C TYR A 358 -24.28 4.10 -0.06
N ASP A 359 -25.60 4.14 0.04
CA ASP A 359 -26.40 5.30 -0.36
C ASP A 359 -27.17 5.82 0.87
N PRO A 360 -26.98 7.09 1.28
CA PRO A 360 -27.60 7.64 2.48
C PRO A 360 -29.14 7.74 2.39
N VAL A 361 -29.73 7.52 1.21
CA VAL A 361 -31.17 7.53 0.97
C VAL A 361 -31.72 6.11 0.82
N ASN A 362 -31.06 5.27 0.03
CA ASN A 362 -31.57 3.93 -0.32
C ASN A 362 -31.10 2.82 0.64
N GLY A 363 -29.94 2.98 1.28
CA GLY A 363 -29.37 2.00 2.21
C GLY A 363 -28.05 1.40 1.70
N ALA A 364 -27.76 0.16 2.09
CA ALA A 364 -26.54 -0.54 1.70
C ALA A 364 -26.81 -1.67 0.70
N SER A 365 -25.91 -1.89 -0.25
CA SER A 365 -25.92 -3.06 -1.13
C SER A 365 -24.58 -3.78 -1.05
N PHE A 366 -24.60 -5.10 -1.17
CA PHE A 366 -23.41 -5.94 -1.09
C PHE A 366 -23.56 -7.16 -1.96
N LYS A 367 -22.63 -7.30 -2.91
CA LYS A 367 -22.59 -8.37 -3.88
C LYS A 367 -21.20 -8.98 -3.93
N THR A 368 -21.13 -10.30 -3.94
CA THR A 368 -19.88 -11.03 -4.19
C THR A 368 -20.09 -12.02 -5.33
N GLU A 369 -19.02 -12.38 -6.02
CA GLU A 369 -19.03 -13.44 -7.03
C GLU A 369 -17.87 -14.42 -6.79
N GLY A 370 -18.05 -15.68 -7.21
CA GLY A 370 -17.01 -16.70 -7.13
C GLY A 370 -16.88 -17.43 -5.79
N LEU A 371 -17.54 -16.98 -4.72
CA LEU A 371 -17.62 -17.71 -3.45
C LEU A 371 -18.61 -18.89 -3.56
N LEU A 372 -18.55 -19.87 -2.64
CA LEU A 372 -19.56 -20.93 -2.58
C LEU A 372 -20.95 -20.40 -2.16
N THR A 373 -20.95 -19.35 -1.33
CA THR A 373 -22.13 -18.60 -0.90
C THR A 373 -21.82 -17.12 -1.13
N ASN A 374 -22.60 -16.48 -1.99
CA ASN A 374 -22.35 -15.09 -2.40
C ASN A 374 -23.39 -14.16 -1.80
N ALA A 375 -23.00 -12.90 -1.59
CA ALA A 375 -23.91 -11.82 -1.26
C ALA A 375 -24.64 -11.37 -2.54
N ASP A 376 -25.91 -11.03 -2.40
CA ASP A 376 -26.78 -10.46 -3.43
C ASP A 376 -27.82 -9.56 -2.75
N PHE A 377 -27.34 -8.67 -1.88
CA PHE A 377 -28.14 -7.76 -1.09
C PHE A 377 -28.30 -6.42 -1.81
N GLU A 378 -29.53 -5.94 -1.93
CA GLU A 378 -29.86 -4.68 -2.61
C GLU A 378 -30.65 -3.76 -1.68
N ASP A 379 -30.20 -2.51 -1.55
CA ASP A 379 -30.88 -1.42 -0.84
C ASP A 379 -31.38 -1.80 0.57
N VAL A 380 -30.51 -2.46 1.35
CA VAL A 380 -30.78 -2.87 2.73
C VAL A 380 -30.95 -1.61 3.59
N PRO A 381 -32.12 -1.39 4.22
CA PRO A 381 -32.36 -0.17 4.99
C PRO A 381 -31.45 -0.06 6.20
N LEU A 382 -30.86 1.12 6.38
CA LEU A 382 -29.94 1.43 7.49
C LEU A 382 -30.59 2.37 8.51
N THR A 383 -30.14 2.28 9.76
CA THR A 383 -30.26 3.39 10.72
C THR A 383 -28.96 4.17 10.84
N PHE A 384 -27.84 3.57 10.43
CA PHE A 384 -26.53 4.20 10.30
C PHE A 384 -26.56 5.45 9.41
N VAL A 385 -25.85 6.48 9.84
CA VAL A 385 -25.68 7.74 9.12
C VAL A 385 -24.19 7.97 8.90
N GLY A 386 -23.76 8.01 7.64
CA GLY A 386 -22.37 8.27 7.29
C GLY A 386 -21.94 9.70 7.64
N ASP A 387 -20.66 9.85 7.94
CA ASP A 387 -20.01 11.12 8.28
C ASP A 387 -18.69 11.22 7.53
N GLU A 388 -18.34 12.42 7.06
CA GLU A 388 -17.13 12.64 6.27
C GLU A 388 -15.82 12.39 7.04
N SER A 389 -15.89 12.30 8.37
CA SER A 389 -14.77 11.93 9.24
C SER A 389 -14.59 10.42 9.43
N TYR A 390 -15.48 9.59 8.86
CA TYR A 390 -15.38 8.14 8.99
C TYR A 390 -14.30 7.57 8.07
N ASN A 391 -13.55 6.64 8.60
CA ASN A 391 -12.51 5.90 7.89
C ASN A 391 -13.10 4.68 7.19
N PHE A 392 -12.37 4.16 6.22
CA PHE A 392 -12.65 2.88 5.59
C PHE A 392 -11.69 1.82 6.11
N GLY A 393 -12.05 0.54 6.06
CA GLY A 393 -11.07 -0.47 6.36
C GLY A 393 -11.51 -1.92 6.24
N PHE A 394 -10.53 -2.76 6.01
CA PHE A 394 -10.66 -4.21 6.11
C PHE A 394 -10.24 -4.66 7.50
N SER A 395 -10.92 -5.69 7.99
CA SER A 395 -10.60 -6.36 9.24
C SER A 395 -10.70 -7.86 9.00
N ALA A 396 -9.68 -8.63 9.40
CA ALA A 396 -9.63 -10.06 9.19
C ALA A 396 -8.89 -10.78 10.33
N ARG A 397 -9.10 -12.10 10.44
CA ARG A 397 -8.44 -12.93 11.46
C ARG A 397 -8.35 -14.39 11.07
N VAL A 398 -7.38 -15.04 11.69
CA VAL A 398 -7.27 -16.50 11.83
C VAL A 398 -7.27 -16.89 13.33
N GLY A 399 -8.43 -17.24 13.89
CA GLY A 399 -8.62 -17.49 15.33
C GLY A 399 -8.06 -18.81 15.87
N GLY A 400 -7.46 -19.63 14.99
CA GLY A 400 -6.95 -20.98 15.25
C GLY A 400 -7.24 -21.95 14.09
N ALA A 401 -8.21 -21.59 13.27
CA ALA A 401 -8.34 -21.94 11.85
C ALA A 401 -7.31 -21.21 11.00
N ASN A 402 -7.11 -21.65 9.76
CA ASN A 402 -6.13 -21.04 8.87
C ASN A 402 -6.76 -20.72 7.50
N GLN A 403 -6.43 -19.56 6.94
CA GLN A 403 -6.73 -19.23 5.55
C GLN A 403 -5.83 -18.06 5.12
N ASN A 404 -5.57 -17.96 3.82
CA ASN A 404 -5.11 -16.71 3.23
C ASN A 404 -6.33 -15.90 2.80
N VAL A 405 -6.28 -14.59 3.06
CA VAL A 405 -7.21 -13.60 2.51
C VAL A 405 -6.35 -12.57 1.78
N PHE A 406 -6.61 -12.41 0.49
CA PHE A 406 -5.99 -11.40 -0.35
C PHE A 406 -7.05 -10.44 -0.89
N ILE A 407 -6.67 -9.16 -0.91
CA ILE A 407 -7.41 -8.06 -1.53
C ILE A 407 -6.55 -7.46 -2.63
N ASP A 408 -7.16 -7.14 -3.76
CA ASP A 408 -6.52 -6.57 -4.93
C ASP A 408 -7.49 -5.60 -5.64
N ASN A 409 -6.99 -4.70 -6.48
CA ASN A 409 -7.77 -3.77 -7.31
C ASN A 409 -8.85 -2.99 -6.53
N LEU A 410 -8.53 -2.50 -5.33
CA LEU A 410 -9.47 -1.73 -4.51
C LEU A 410 -9.72 -0.36 -5.13
N VAL A 411 -10.99 -0.07 -5.35
CA VAL A 411 -11.48 1.24 -5.78
C VAL A 411 -12.65 1.63 -4.89
N ILE A 412 -12.56 2.78 -4.25
CA ILE A 412 -13.67 3.45 -3.56
C ILE A 412 -14.00 4.69 -4.38
N SER A 413 -15.23 4.80 -4.88
CA SER A 413 -15.73 5.96 -5.63
C SER A 413 -16.85 6.65 -4.85
N LEU A 414 -16.75 7.97 -4.68
CA LEU A 414 -17.68 8.76 -3.88
C LEU A 414 -18.90 9.23 -4.70
N GLY A 415 -20.04 9.40 -4.02
CA GLY A 415 -21.31 9.91 -4.52
C GLY A 415 -22.51 8.96 -4.35
N SER A 416 -23.72 9.53 -4.31
CA SER A 416 -25.01 8.80 -4.25
C SER A 416 -25.51 8.40 -5.64
N GLY A 417 -26.30 7.31 -5.71
CA GLY A 417 -26.97 6.87 -6.93
C GLY A 417 -26.05 6.21 -7.96
N ILE A 418 -24.88 5.74 -7.54
CA ILE A 418 -23.96 4.97 -8.40
C ILE A 418 -24.60 3.60 -8.62
N ALA A 419 -25.33 3.45 -9.72
CA ALA A 419 -25.52 2.13 -10.30
C ALA A 419 -24.12 1.60 -10.66
N PRO A 420 -23.81 0.31 -10.42
CA PRO A 420 -22.51 -0.25 -10.80
C PRO A 420 -22.19 0.15 -12.23
N LEU A 421 -20.98 0.66 -12.45
CA LEU A 421 -20.53 0.98 -13.80
C LEU A 421 -20.61 -0.28 -14.65
N GLN A 422 -21.39 -0.22 -15.71
CA GLN A 422 -21.68 -1.35 -16.56
C GLN A 422 -21.55 -0.93 -18.01
N ILE A 423 -20.72 -1.63 -18.77
CA ILE A 423 -20.81 -1.58 -20.23
C ILE A 423 -22.16 -2.16 -20.64
N THR A 424 -23.03 -1.31 -21.14
CA THR A 424 -24.42 -1.64 -21.50
C THR A 424 -24.53 -2.09 -22.95
N GLU A 425 -23.65 -1.58 -23.82
CA GLU A 425 -23.63 -1.92 -25.24
C GLU A 425 -22.22 -1.73 -25.82
N ILE A 426 -21.89 -2.54 -26.83
CA ILE A 426 -20.67 -2.42 -27.63
C ILE A 426 -21.08 -2.51 -29.10
N GLU A 427 -20.82 -1.44 -29.86
CA GLU A 427 -21.07 -1.39 -31.30
C GLU A 427 -19.76 -1.53 -32.08
N LYS A 428 -19.84 -2.11 -33.29
CA LYS A 428 -18.68 -2.28 -34.20
C LYS A 428 -19.04 -1.86 -35.62
N GLU A 429 -18.31 -0.90 -36.19
CA GLU A 429 -18.41 -0.50 -37.59
C GLU A 429 -17.04 -0.55 -38.29
N GLY A 430 -16.78 -1.61 -39.06
CA GLY A 430 -15.46 -1.81 -39.66
C GLY A 430 -14.39 -2.11 -38.60
N ASP A 431 -13.41 -1.23 -38.48
CA ASP A 431 -12.34 -1.29 -37.46
C ASP A 431 -12.60 -0.31 -36.29
N GLU A 432 -13.75 0.39 -36.28
CA GLU A 432 -14.22 1.21 -35.16
C GLU A 432 -15.02 0.38 -34.16
N ILE A 433 -14.79 0.63 -32.87
CA ILE A 433 -15.52 0.07 -31.74
C ILE A 433 -16.06 1.21 -30.90
N THR A 434 -17.36 1.19 -30.60
CA THR A 434 -18.00 2.15 -29.70
C THR A 434 -18.45 1.42 -28.42
N LEU A 435 -17.95 1.87 -27.27
CA LEU A 435 -18.37 1.43 -25.95
C LEU A 435 -19.48 2.35 -25.46
N ILE A 436 -20.52 1.79 -24.83
CA ILE A 436 -21.60 2.56 -24.22
C ILE A 436 -21.83 2.02 -22.80
N TRP A 437 -21.80 2.88 -21.79
CA TRP A 437 -22.02 2.52 -20.39
C TRP A 437 -23.08 3.38 -19.73
N ASN A 438 -23.70 2.86 -18.67
CA ASN A 438 -24.50 3.69 -17.77
C ASN A 438 -23.57 4.66 -17.04
N SER A 439 -23.92 5.94 -17.05
CA SER A 439 -23.13 7.00 -16.44
C SER A 439 -23.97 7.85 -15.51
N THR A 440 -23.30 8.56 -14.61
CA THR A 440 -23.93 9.59 -13.76
C THR A 440 -23.66 10.97 -14.37
N PRO A 441 -24.65 11.87 -14.49
CA PRO A 441 -24.40 13.22 -14.98
C PRO A 441 -23.32 13.96 -14.18
N ASN A 442 -22.55 14.82 -14.85
CA ASN A 442 -21.44 15.57 -14.26
C ASN A 442 -20.29 14.70 -13.72
N ARG A 443 -20.04 13.55 -14.35
CA ARG A 443 -18.89 12.70 -14.05
C ARG A 443 -17.87 12.63 -15.18
N VAL A 444 -16.65 12.26 -14.88
CA VAL A 444 -15.56 12.05 -15.86
C VAL A 444 -15.25 10.56 -15.90
N TYR A 445 -14.98 10.02 -17.09
CA TYR A 445 -14.64 8.62 -17.29
C TYR A 445 -13.30 8.48 -18.04
N LEU A 446 -12.41 7.65 -17.51
CA LEU A 446 -11.14 7.25 -18.13
C LEU A 446 -11.37 6.01 -19.00
N ILE A 447 -10.74 5.97 -20.19
CA ILE A 447 -10.78 4.82 -21.09
C ILE A 447 -9.38 4.31 -21.43
N GLU A 448 -9.17 3.02 -21.22
CA GLU A 448 -7.89 2.36 -21.50
C GLU A 448 -8.11 1.13 -22.40
N ARG A 449 -7.08 0.68 -23.13
CA ARG A 449 -7.08 -0.60 -23.89
C ARG A 449 -5.87 -1.49 -23.67
N SER A 450 -6.08 -2.80 -23.71
CA SER A 450 -5.00 -3.80 -23.75
C SER A 450 -5.23 -4.81 -24.88
N GLU A 451 -4.18 -5.44 -25.42
CA GLU A 451 -4.32 -6.53 -26.40
C GLU A 451 -4.41 -7.93 -25.76
N ASP A 452 -4.07 -8.07 -24.47
CA ASP A 452 -3.86 -9.36 -23.81
C ASP A 452 -4.43 -9.52 -22.38
N MET A 453 -4.81 -8.44 -21.67
CA MET A 453 -5.27 -8.43 -20.26
C MET A 453 -4.31 -9.08 -19.25
N GLU A 454 -3.07 -9.38 -19.61
CA GLU A 454 -2.14 -10.00 -18.65
C GLU A 454 -1.65 -8.93 -17.65
N ASN A 455 -1.35 -9.31 -16.40
CA ASN A 455 -0.57 -8.51 -15.46
C ASN A 455 0.62 -9.41 -15.11
N GLY A 456 1.81 -9.10 -15.61
CA GLY A 456 2.94 -10.06 -15.67
C GLY A 456 4.14 -9.68 -14.80
N GLU A 457 4.57 -10.60 -13.94
CA GLU A 457 5.54 -10.45 -12.83
C GLU A 457 6.94 -9.87 -13.13
N ILE A 458 7.42 -9.83 -14.37
CA ILE A 458 8.74 -9.25 -14.69
C ILE A 458 8.66 -8.74 -16.13
N ASP A 459 8.46 -7.45 -16.26
CA ASP A 459 8.38 -6.80 -17.53
C ASP A 459 9.81 -6.53 -18.07
N ALA A 460 10.02 -6.67 -19.38
CA ALA A 460 11.22 -6.26 -20.14
C ALA A 460 11.09 -6.63 -21.61
N ASN A 461 11.01 -5.56 -22.38
CA ASN A 461 10.79 -5.49 -23.81
C ASN A 461 11.80 -6.25 -24.71
N ARG A 462 11.32 -6.59 -25.92
CA ARG A 462 12.17 -6.92 -27.09
C ARG A 462 12.07 -5.84 -28.18
N ASP A 463 11.79 -4.61 -27.76
CA ASP A 463 11.77 -3.38 -28.55
C ASP A 463 11.92 -2.06 -27.75
N GLY A 464 12.04 -2.07 -26.43
CA GLY A 464 12.10 -0.85 -25.61
C GLY A 464 10.85 -0.52 -24.79
N ASN A 465 9.72 -1.20 -24.97
CA ASN A 465 8.50 -0.93 -24.19
C ASN A 465 8.03 -2.08 -23.28
N PHE A 466 7.96 -1.75 -22.01
CA PHE A 466 7.26 -2.49 -20.96
C PHE A 466 5.73 -2.18 -21.11
N GLY A 467 4.83 -3.11 -20.77
CA GLY A 467 3.38 -3.01 -20.96
C GLY A 467 2.73 -1.85 -20.18
N PHE A 468 1.44 -1.62 -20.10
CA PHE A 468 0.20 -2.35 -20.33
C PHE A 468 -0.89 -1.27 -20.53
N TRP A 469 -2.15 -1.65 -20.78
CA TRP A 469 -3.33 -0.76 -20.87
C TRP A 469 -3.05 0.67 -21.41
N GLU A 470 -3.04 0.86 -22.74
CA GLU A 470 -2.91 2.19 -23.35
C GLU A 470 -4.12 3.05 -23.02
N GLU A 471 -3.90 4.14 -22.30
CA GLU A 471 -4.86 5.23 -22.15
C GLU A 471 -5.21 5.82 -23.52
N ILE A 472 -6.50 5.87 -23.83
CA ILE A 472 -7.00 6.34 -25.13
C ILE A 472 -7.73 7.69 -24.98
N ASP A 473 -8.29 7.96 -23.81
CA ASP A 473 -9.01 9.20 -23.51
C ASP A 473 -8.99 9.49 -22.00
N ASP A 474 -8.58 10.72 -21.66
CA ASP A 474 -8.18 11.20 -20.32
C ASP A 474 -9.35 11.81 -19.52
N GLY A 475 -10.55 11.90 -20.10
CA GLY A 475 -11.62 12.57 -19.37
C GLY A 475 -12.93 12.74 -20.11
N ILE A 476 -13.58 11.63 -20.45
CA ILE A 476 -14.89 11.68 -21.08
C ILE A 476 -15.91 12.17 -20.08
N LEU A 477 -16.29 13.44 -20.24
CA LEU A 477 -17.38 14.03 -19.50
C LEU A 477 -18.68 13.28 -19.82
N SER A 478 -19.40 12.94 -18.76
CA SER A 478 -20.67 12.23 -18.81
C SER A 478 -21.67 12.95 -19.71
N ASP A 479 -22.24 12.20 -20.65
CA ASP A 479 -23.33 12.66 -21.53
C ASP A 479 -24.72 12.57 -20.85
N GLY A 480 -24.77 12.15 -19.59
CA GLY A 480 -25.99 12.03 -18.80
C GLY A 480 -26.12 10.66 -18.15
N GLU A 481 -27.24 9.97 -18.42
CA GLU A 481 -27.48 8.62 -17.91
C GLU A 481 -26.68 7.54 -18.65
N PHE A 482 -26.18 7.84 -19.84
CA PHE A 482 -25.29 6.98 -20.61
C PHE A 482 -24.21 7.83 -21.27
N THR A 483 -23.00 7.29 -21.31
CA THR A 483 -21.85 7.90 -22.00
C THR A 483 -21.29 6.89 -22.99
N SER A 484 -20.67 7.38 -24.07
CA SER A 484 -20.08 6.52 -25.09
C SER A 484 -18.71 7.01 -25.53
N PHE A 485 -17.84 6.06 -25.87
CA PHE A 485 -16.51 6.32 -26.42
C PHE A 485 -16.30 5.50 -27.67
N THR A 486 -15.58 6.03 -28.66
CA THR A 486 -15.23 5.30 -29.89
C THR A 486 -13.73 5.23 -30.08
N ASP A 487 -13.22 4.01 -30.21
CA ASP A 487 -11.82 3.70 -30.50
C ASP A 487 -11.65 3.02 -31.87
N GLN A 488 -10.45 3.14 -32.43
CA GLN A 488 -10.00 2.40 -33.62
C GLN A 488 -9.18 1.19 -33.20
N VAL A 489 -9.59 0.01 -33.65
CA VAL A 489 -8.79 -1.20 -33.46
C VAL A 489 -7.54 -1.14 -34.34
N PRO A 490 -6.32 -1.23 -33.78
CA PRO A 490 -5.10 -1.14 -34.58
C PRO A 490 -4.99 -2.25 -35.64
N GLU A 491 -4.33 -1.93 -36.76
CA GLU A 491 -4.20 -2.86 -37.88
C GLU A 491 -3.33 -4.06 -37.48
N GLY A 492 -3.92 -5.26 -37.50
CA GLY A 492 -3.24 -6.51 -37.16
C GLY A 492 -3.54 -7.04 -35.76
N THR A 493 -4.23 -6.25 -34.93
CA THR A 493 -4.70 -6.64 -33.59
C THR A 493 -5.68 -7.82 -33.68
N ARG A 494 -5.40 -8.87 -32.90
CA ARG A 494 -6.22 -10.09 -32.88
C ARG A 494 -7.27 -10.10 -31.78
N ARG A 495 -6.94 -9.45 -30.67
CA ARG A 495 -7.76 -9.29 -29.46
C ARG A 495 -7.41 -7.93 -28.88
N ILE A 496 -8.42 -7.29 -28.33
CA ILE A 496 -8.31 -5.99 -27.70
C ILE A 496 -9.40 -5.93 -26.64
N PHE A 497 -9.07 -5.30 -25.54
CA PHE A 497 -9.84 -5.17 -24.33
C PHE A 497 -9.93 -3.68 -24.00
N TRP A 498 -11.03 -3.25 -23.41
CA TRP A 498 -11.20 -1.88 -22.95
C TRP A 498 -11.59 -1.89 -21.47
N ARG A 499 -11.09 -0.90 -20.74
CA ARG A 499 -11.45 -0.60 -19.36
C ARG A 499 -12.05 0.81 -19.34
N VAL A 500 -13.15 0.95 -18.61
CA VAL A 500 -13.82 2.24 -18.37
C VAL A 500 -13.84 2.44 -16.87
N THR A 501 -13.33 3.57 -16.40
CA THR A 501 -13.22 3.89 -14.98
C THR A 501 -13.98 5.17 -14.69
N ASP A 502 -14.86 5.16 -13.68
CA ASP A 502 -15.55 6.37 -13.21
C ASP A 502 -14.59 7.19 -12.33
N MET A 503 -14.13 8.31 -12.86
CA MET A 503 -13.17 9.21 -12.21
C MET A 503 -13.87 10.21 -11.27
N GLY A 504 -15.17 10.08 -11.00
CA GLY A 504 -15.89 11.00 -10.12
C GLY A 504 -16.38 12.26 -10.83
N VAL A 505 -16.60 13.34 -10.07
CA VAL A 505 -17.37 14.51 -10.52
C VAL A 505 -16.49 15.51 -11.28
N ALA A 506 -16.95 15.98 -12.44
CA ALA A 506 -16.30 17.04 -13.21
C ALA A 506 -16.36 18.39 -12.46
N GLU A 507 -15.19 19.00 -12.21
CA GLU A 507 -15.07 20.33 -11.56
C GLU A 507 -15.14 21.52 -12.52
#